data_AF-A0A961XUD8-F1
#
_entry.id   AF-A0A961XUD8-F1
#
_cell.length_a   1.000
_cell.length_b   1.000
_cell.length_c   1.000
_cell.angle_alpha   90.00
_cell.angle_beta   90.00
_cell.angle_gamma   90.00
#
_symmetry.space_group_name_H-M   'P 1'
#
loop_
_entity.id
_entity.type
_entity.pdbx_description
1 polymer ?
#
loop_
_entity_poly.entity_id
_entity_poly.type
_entity_poly.pdbx_seq_one_letter_code
_entity_poly.pdbx_strand_id
1 'polypeptide(L)'
;MERLPLVTVAPSSGLLDTLTEVASAQAHYRHDRHIPERLCRIVRPLVSREADDAEAAFDLCGLCWWGLGDPDSHHYGNGHACGVTQPVERHSAMRLLKILALVLTATALIPSAAHLFELAGKIDLEREHYFTVQSIYAGWSMFGIPIFAAILANLALTVAYWRVSDRRALLSGLAAILIAGSLAIFFLWVFPGNKQTANWTSQPDNWELLRRNWEYGHATNALIVFAAFVLTCVASVGSDRRKEGRQVADGR
;
A
#
# COMPACT_ATOMS: atom_id res chain seq x y z
N MET A 1 30.25 -26.64 38.08
CA MET A 1 29.10 -25.69 38.10
C MET A 1 29.61 -24.33 37.69
N GLU A 2 29.43 -24.03 36.42
CA GLU A 2 29.91 -22.87 35.68
C GLU A 2 29.01 -21.66 35.99
N ARG A 3 29.59 -20.50 36.35
CA ARG A 3 28.84 -19.24 36.50
C ARG A 3 28.91 -18.49 35.17
N LEU A 4 27.75 -18.22 34.55
CA LEU A 4 27.62 -17.39 33.35
C LEU A 4 27.98 -15.91 33.67
N PRO A 5 28.59 -15.16 32.74
CA PRO A 5 28.87 -13.75 32.93
C PRO A 5 27.62 -12.90 32.70
N LEU A 6 27.41 -11.91 33.57
CA LEU A 6 26.44 -10.84 33.41
C LEU A 6 26.80 -10.00 32.17
N VAL A 7 25.93 -10.04 31.16
CA VAL A 7 25.97 -9.11 30.03
C VAL A 7 25.53 -7.73 30.55
N THR A 8 26.46 -6.79 30.61
CA THR A 8 26.18 -5.38 30.85
C THR A 8 25.52 -4.78 29.61
N VAL A 9 24.21 -4.48 29.70
CA VAL A 9 23.49 -3.71 28.68
C VAL A 9 23.84 -2.23 28.86
N ALA A 10 24.40 -1.62 27.82
CA ALA A 10 24.73 -0.19 27.79
C ALA A 10 23.44 0.67 27.89
N PRO A 11 23.51 1.89 28.47
CA PRO A 11 22.33 2.70 28.75
C PRO A 11 21.75 3.31 27.47
N SER A 12 20.44 3.17 27.30
CA SER A 12 19.61 3.62 26.17
C SER A 12 19.30 5.12 26.21
N SER A 13 20.30 5.99 26.34
CA SER A 13 20.07 7.45 26.34
C SER A 13 19.49 7.95 25.01
N GLY A 14 19.95 7.41 23.88
CA GLY A 14 19.51 7.86 22.55
C GLY A 14 18.02 7.62 22.24
N LEU A 15 17.38 6.59 22.81
CA LEU A 15 15.98 6.29 22.53
C LEU A 15 15.04 7.27 23.24
N LEU A 16 15.35 7.61 24.49
CA LEU A 16 14.59 8.59 25.26
C LEU A 16 14.76 10.01 24.69
N ASP A 17 15.97 10.34 24.24
CA ASP A 17 16.24 11.61 23.56
C ASP A 17 15.44 11.71 22.25
N THR A 18 15.41 10.63 21.44
CA THR A 18 14.62 10.58 20.19
C THR A 18 13.12 10.68 20.45
N LEU A 19 12.60 10.00 21.48
CA LEU A 19 11.17 10.05 21.82
C LEU A 19 10.77 11.43 22.37
N THR A 20 11.66 12.10 23.10
CA THR A 20 11.45 13.46 23.59
C THR A 20 11.47 14.47 22.44
N GLU A 21 12.35 14.26 21.46
CA GLU A 21 12.41 15.07 20.24
C GLU A 21 11.11 14.95 19.43
N VAL A 22 10.61 13.72 19.23
CA VAL A 22 9.33 13.47 18.53
C VAL A 22 8.12 14.06 19.28
N ALA A 23 8.08 13.94 20.61
CA ALA A 23 7.03 14.54 21.43
C ALA A 23 7.06 16.07 21.38
N SER A 24 8.25 16.67 21.39
CA SER A 24 8.42 18.12 21.25
C SER A 24 8.06 18.64 19.85
N ALA A 25 8.30 17.84 18.81
CA ALA A 25 7.91 18.15 17.44
C ALA A 25 6.37 18.14 17.26
N GLN A 26 5.65 17.23 17.92
CA GLN A 26 4.17 17.24 17.92
C GLN A 26 3.57 18.43 18.69
N ALA A 27 4.23 18.89 19.75
CA ALA A 27 3.80 20.10 20.48
C ALA A 27 4.03 21.39 19.67
N HIS A 28 5.05 21.44 18.81
CA HIS A 28 5.36 22.58 17.93
C HIS A 28 4.51 22.62 16.64
N TYR A 29 3.79 21.54 16.31
CA TYR A 29 2.97 21.43 15.10
C TYR A 29 1.81 22.46 15.03
N ARG A 30 1.50 23.13 16.15
CA ARG A 30 0.39 24.08 16.24
C ARG A 30 0.70 25.47 15.65
N HIS A 31 1.92 25.77 15.20
CA HIS A 31 2.25 27.15 14.80
C HIS A 31 3.18 27.39 13.60
N ASP A 32 3.74 26.38 12.93
CA ASP A 32 4.78 26.63 11.92
C ASP A 32 4.32 26.44 10.46
N ARG A 33 4.23 27.55 9.71
CA ARG A 33 3.85 27.59 8.28
C ARG A 33 5.01 27.30 7.33
N HIS A 34 6.20 26.94 7.82
CA HIS A 34 7.41 26.78 6.99
C HIS A 34 7.85 25.34 6.69
N ILE A 35 7.14 24.33 7.19
CA ILE A 35 7.34 22.91 6.82
C ILE A 35 7.09 22.59 5.32
N PRO A 36 6.14 23.23 4.59
CA PRO A 36 5.86 22.88 3.19
C PRO A 36 7.07 23.06 2.27
N GLU A 37 7.90 24.09 2.49
CA GLU A 37 8.99 24.42 1.58
C GLU A 37 10.15 23.43 1.64
N ARG A 38 10.46 22.88 2.83
CA ARG A 38 11.52 21.88 3.00
C ARG A 38 11.12 20.53 2.40
N LEU A 39 9.87 20.12 2.59
CA LEU A 39 9.33 18.91 1.95
C LEU A 39 9.25 19.07 0.43
N CYS A 40 8.80 20.22 -0.08
CA CYS A 40 8.81 20.50 -1.53
C CYS A 40 10.23 20.43 -2.13
N ARG A 41 11.26 20.85 -1.39
CA ARG A 41 12.65 20.83 -1.91
C ARG A 41 13.24 19.41 -1.97
N ILE A 42 12.78 18.50 -1.12
CA ILE A 42 13.21 17.08 -1.08
C ILE A 42 12.38 16.22 -2.05
N VAL A 43 11.08 16.49 -2.16
CA VAL A 43 10.14 15.69 -2.99
C VAL A 43 10.21 16.11 -4.46
N ARG A 44 10.42 17.39 -4.77
CA ARG A 44 10.44 17.90 -6.16
C ARG A 44 11.45 17.19 -7.07
N PRO A 45 12.72 16.91 -6.67
CA PRO A 45 13.67 16.17 -7.50
C PRO A 45 13.32 14.69 -7.71
N LEU A 46 12.57 14.09 -6.77
CA LEU A 46 12.15 12.69 -6.86
C LEU A 46 10.94 12.54 -7.78
N VAL A 47 9.97 13.45 -7.68
CA VAL A 47 8.80 13.51 -8.56
C VAL A 47 9.18 13.93 -9.98
N SER A 48 10.13 14.87 -10.14
CA SER A 48 10.56 15.29 -11.48
C SER A 48 11.29 14.17 -12.22
N ARG A 49 12.11 13.36 -11.54
CA ARG A 49 12.77 12.20 -12.18
C ARG A 49 11.79 11.12 -12.62
N GLU A 50 10.78 10.83 -11.79
CA GLU A 50 9.71 9.89 -12.17
C GLU A 50 8.81 10.45 -13.28
N ALA A 51 8.57 11.76 -13.29
CA ALA A 51 7.81 12.43 -14.34
C ALA A 51 8.58 12.47 -15.67
N ASP A 52 9.90 12.74 -15.65
CA ASP A 52 10.76 12.70 -16.84
C ASP A 52 10.87 11.26 -17.38
N ASP A 53 10.96 10.25 -16.51
CA ASP A 53 10.95 8.84 -16.89
C ASP A 53 9.57 8.39 -17.43
N ALA A 54 8.48 8.95 -16.91
CA ALA A 54 7.12 8.70 -17.39
C ALA A 54 6.82 9.43 -18.71
N GLU A 55 7.27 10.67 -18.89
CA GLU A 55 7.19 11.41 -20.16
C GLU A 55 8.05 10.74 -21.22
N ALA A 56 9.27 10.30 -20.89
CA ALA A 56 10.10 9.52 -21.81
C ALA A 56 9.44 8.19 -22.21
N ALA A 57 8.69 7.56 -21.31
CA ALA A 57 7.91 6.36 -21.60
C ALA A 57 6.66 6.64 -22.46
N PHE A 58 6.06 7.83 -22.37
CA PHE A 58 4.94 8.26 -23.21
C PHE A 58 5.40 8.77 -24.60
N ASP A 59 6.53 9.47 -24.69
CA ASP A 59 7.10 9.98 -25.96
C ASP A 59 7.58 8.85 -26.88
N LEU A 60 8.08 7.75 -26.31
CA LEU A 60 8.41 6.54 -27.07
C LEU A 60 7.17 5.81 -27.63
N CYS A 61 5.98 6.11 -27.11
CA CYS A 61 4.72 5.50 -27.55
C CYS A 61 3.89 6.41 -28.49
N GLY A 62 4.22 7.70 -28.60
CA GLY A 62 3.42 8.69 -29.34
C GLY A 62 3.85 8.99 -30.79
N LEU A 63 5.11 8.76 -31.16
CA LEU A 63 5.64 9.23 -32.46
C LEU A 63 5.77 8.17 -33.56
N CYS A 64 5.47 6.90 -33.28
CA CYS A 64 5.50 5.85 -34.30
C CYS A 64 4.10 5.48 -34.85
N TRP A 65 3.02 6.12 -34.37
CA TRP A 65 1.64 5.83 -34.79
C TRP A 65 1.09 6.78 -35.86
N TRP A 66 1.65 7.99 -36.01
CA TRP A 66 1.28 8.91 -37.11
C TRP A 66 2.23 8.71 -38.29
N GLY A 67 1.93 7.70 -39.10
CA GLY A 67 2.58 7.45 -40.40
C GLY A 67 2.41 8.61 -41.37
N LEU A 68 3.21 9.66 -41.21
CA LEU A 68 3.48 10.70 -42.20
C LEU A 68 4.93 10.57 -42.66
N GLY A 69 5.23 9.41 -43.25
CA GLY A 69 6.39 9.20 -44.10
C GLY A 69 5.95 9.28 -45.56
N ASP A 70 6.52 10.22 -46.28
CA ASP A 70 6.43 10.51 -47.71
C ASP A 70 6.28 9.25 -48.61
N PRO A 71 5.31 9.17 -49.55
CA PRO A 71 5.11 7.97 -50.37
C PRO A 71 6.07 7.83 -51.58
N ASP A 72 7.13 8.63 -51.70
CA ASP A 72 8.08 8.51 -52.82
C ASP A 72 9.52 8.19 -52.36
N SER A 73 9.80 6.90 -52.15
CA SER A 73 11.15 6.38 -52.42
C SER A 73 11.13 4.89 -52.76
N HIS A 74 11.14 4.63 -54.06
CA HIS A 74 11.61 3.36 -54.62
C HIS A 74 13.10 3.18 -54.27
N HIS A 75 13.46 2.16 -53.48
CA HIS A 75 14.70 1.41 -53.70
C HIS A 75 14.68 0.01 -53.05
N TYR A 76 15.09 -0.97 -53.86
CA TYR A 76 15.34 -2.38 -53.57
C TYR A 76 16.33 -2.61 -52.40
N GLY A 77 16.17 -3.69 -51.64
CA GLY A 77 17.29 -4.29 -50.89
C GLY A 77 16.92 -5.27 -49.77
N ASN A 78 17.25 -6.55 -49.99
CA ASN A 78 17.26 -7.62 -48.99
C ASN A 78 18.07 -7.26 -47.73
N GLY A 79 17.68 -7.74 -46.55
CA GLY A 79 18.57 -7.79 -45.39
C GLY A 79 17.91 -8.04 -44.04
N HIS A 80 18.27 -9.16 -43.43
CA HIS A 80 17.99 -9.59 -42.06
C HIS A 80 18.12 -8.50 -40.98
N ALA A 81 17.14 -8.42 -40.07
CA ALA A 81 17.30 -8.14 -38.62
C ALA A 81 15.94 -8.33 -37.94
N CYS A 82 15.63 -9.48 -37.30
CA CYS A 82 15.92 -9.77 -35.90
C CYS A 82 15.89 -8.53 -34.99
N GLY A 83 14.72 -8.22 -34.42
CA GLY A 83 14.53 -7.13 -33.47
C GLY A 83 13.45 -7.49 -32.45
N VAL A 84 13.74 -8.44 -31.57
CA VAL A 84 12.88 -8.76 -30.42
C VAL A 84 12.99 -7.61 -29.41
N THR A 85 12.09 -6.64 -29.48
CA THR A 85 11.98 -5.49 -28.53
C THR A 85 11.36 -5.86 -27.17
N GLN A 86 11.35 -7.15 -26.80
CA GLN A 86 10.54 -7.69 -25.69
C GLN A 86 11.13 -7.67 -24.25
N PRO A 87 12.36 -7.22 -23.92
CA PRO A 87 12.80 -7.23 -22.52
C PRO A 87 12.25 -6.06 -21.69
N VAL A 88 12.14 -4.85 -22.23
CA VAL A 88 11.93 -3.64 -21.41
C VAL A 88 10.48 -3.53 -20.94
N GLU A 89 9.50 -3.72 -21.82
CA GLU A 89 8.08 -3.54 -21.48
C GLU A 89 7.58 -4.47 -20.37
N ARG A 90 8.02 -5.73 -20.38
CA ARG A 90 7.59 -6.74 -19.40
C ARG A 90 8.10 -6.42 -17.98
N HIS A 91 9.32 -5.88 -17.85
CA HIS A 91 9.86 -5.50 -16.55
C HIS A 91 9.18 -4.26 -16.00
N SER A 92 8.89 -3.27 -16.86
CA SER A 92 8.16 -2.05 -16.47
C SER A 92 6.73 -2.35 -16.01
N ALA A 93 5.98 -3.20 -16.75
CA ALA A 93 4.63 -3.61 -16.37
C ALA A 93 4.58 -4.33 -15.02
N MET A 94 5.56 -5.20 -14.75
CA MET A 94 5.64 -5.90 -13.47
C MET A 94 5.95 -4.96 -12.31
N ARG A 95 6.84 -3.97 -12.50
CA ARG A 95 7.13 -2.95 -11.49
C ARG A 95 5.90 -2.11 -11.18
N LEU A 96 5.19 -1.65 -12.21
CA LEU A 96 3.95 -0.88 -12.04
C LEU A 96 2.92 -1.67 -11.24
N LEU A 97 2.68 -2.94 -11.57
CA LEU A 97 1.71 -3.77 -10.85
C LEU A 97 2.10 -3.99 -9.38
N LYS A 98 3.40 -4.15 -9.07
CA LYS A 98 3.87 -4.22 -7.67
C LYS A 98 3.58 -2.92 -6.91
N ILE A 99 3.90 -1.77 -7.52
CA ILE A 99 3.67 -0.46 -6.93
C ILE A 99 2.17 -0.25 -6.69
N LEU A 100 1.33 -0.56 -7.68
CA LEU A 100 -0.13 -0.48 -7.55
C LEU A 100 -0.65 -1.36 -6.42
N ALA A 101 -0.20 -2.63 -6.34
CA ALA A 101 -0.61 -3.52 -5.26
C ALA A 101 -0.21 -2.96 -3.88
N LEU A 102 1.00 -2.42 -3.75
CA LEU A 102 1.48 -1.82 -2.49
C LEU A 102 0.67 -0.59 -2.10
N VAL A 103 0.53 0.38 -3.01
CA VAL A 103 -0.16 1.66 -2.75
C VAL A 103 -1.63 1.44 -2.44
N LEU A 104 -2.31 0.55 -3.18
CA LEU A 104 -3.71 0.25 -2.95
C LEU A 104 -3.92 -0.49 -1.63
N THR A 105 -3.05 -1.45 -1.30
CA THR A 105 -3.14 -2.19 -0.02
C THR A 105 -2.84 -1.28 1.17
N ALA A 106 -1.85 -0.38 1.04
CA ALA A 106 -1.58 0.65 2.06
C ALA A 106 -2.77 1.58 2.25
N THR A 107 -3.37 2.07 1.15
CA THR A 107 -4.56 2.92 1.20
C THR A 107 -5.75 2.21 1.83
N ALA A 108 -5.94 0.92 1.54
CA ALA A 108 -7.00 0.10 2.16
C ALA A 108 -6.80 -0.11 3.67
N LEU A 109 -5.56 -0.08 4.17
CA LEU A 109 -5.25 -0.21 5.59
C LEU A 109 -5.63 1.03 6.40
N ILE A 110 -5.49 2.23 5.82
CA ILE A 110 -5.66 3.53 6.50
C ILE A 110 -6.90 3.59 7.41
N PRO A 111 -8.13 3.34 6.92
CA PRO A 111 -9.32 3.54 7.75
C PRO A 111 -9.33 2.60 8.97
N SER A 112 -8.98 1.32 8.77
CA SER A 112 -8.99 0.36 9.87
C SER A 112 -7.87 0.65 10.88
N ALA A 113 -6.68 1.05 10.41
CA ALA A 113 -5.59 1.45 11.29
C ALA A 113 -5.94 2.69 12.12
N ALA A 114 -6.59 3.69 11.53
CA ALA A 114 -7.07 4.87 12.26
C ALA A 114 -7.98 4.47 13.43
N HIS A 115 -8.99 3.62 13.17
CA HIS A 115 -9.87 3.10 14.22
C HIS A 115 -9.14 2.33 15.31
N LEU A 116 -8.15 1.49 14.95
CA LEU A 116 -7.36 0.76 15.93
C LEU A 116 -6.63 1.71 16.89
N PHE A 117 -5.99 2.76 16.37
CA PHE A 117 -5.21 3.70 17.18
C PHE A 117 -6.08 4.68 17.96
N GLU A 118 -7.28 5.00 17.47
CA GLU A 118 -8.26 5.85 18.16
C GLU A 118 -9.06 5.08 19.23
N LEU A 119 -9.05 3.75 19.18
CA LEU A 119 -9.90 2.87 20.00
C LEU A 119 -9.83 3.20 21.50
N ALA A 120 -8.62 3.31 22.06
CA ALA A 120 -8.41 3.57 23.49
C ALA A 120 -8.98 4.93 23.92
N GLY A 121 -8.99 5.92 23.02
CA GLY A 121 -9.58 7.24 23.30
C GLY A 121 -11.10 7.31 23.05
N LYS A 122 -11.67 6.33 22.34
CA LYS A 122 -13.08 6.34 21.91
C LYS A 122 -13.98 5.37 22.65
N ILE A 123 -13.46 4.24 23.10
CA ILE A 123 -14.29 3.11 23.56
C ILE A 123 -15.02 3.39 24.89
N ASP A 124 -14.59 4.38 25.65
CA ASP A 124 -15.21 4.78 26.92
C ASP A 124 -15.92 6.14 26.85
N LEU A 125 -15.99 6.76 25.67
CA LEU A 125 -16.69 8.03 25.50
C LEU A 125 -18.19 7.88 25.80
N GLU A 126 -18.74 8.88 26.48
CA GLU A 126 -20.18 9.06 26.60
C GLU A 126 -20.82 9.22 25.21
N ARG A 127 -22.11 8.86 25.12
CA ARG A 127 -22.84 8.73 23.85
C ARG A 127 -22.71 9.99 22.98
N GLU A 128 -23.00 11.16 23.53
CA GLU A 128 -23.00 12.42 22.78
C GLU A 128 -21.61 12.75 22.21
N HIS A 129 -20.55 12.50 22.99
CA HIS A 129 -19.16 12.68 22.55
C HIS A 129 -18.76 11.66 21.47
N TYR A 130 -19.14 10.38 21.66
CA TYR A 130 -18.86 9.34 20.69
C TYR A 130 -19.49 9.65 19.33
N PHE A 131 -20.76 10.04 19.30
CA PHE A 131 -21.48 10.41 18.07
C PHE A 131 -20.91 11.68 17.42
N THR A 132 -20.45 12.64 18.22
CA THR A 132 -19.73 13.82 17.70
C THR A 132 -18.44 13.40 16.98
N VAL A 133 -17.62 12.55 17.60
CA VAL A 133 -16.39 12.05 16.96
C VAL A 133 -16.71 11.21 15.72
N GLN A 134 -17.76 10.38 15.75
CA GLN A 134 -18.15 9.57 14.58
C GLN A 134 -18.49 10.40 13.33
N SER A 135 -18.94 11.65 13.50
CA SER A 135 -19.25 12.53 12.36
C SER A 135 -18.05 12.83 11.45
N ILE A 136 -16.81 12.70 11.96
CA ILE A 136 -15.59 12.95 11.16
C ILE A 136 -15.36 11.88 10.08
N TYR A 137 -16.03 10.72 10.18
CA TYR A 137 -15.93 9.65 9.19
C TYR A 137 -16.95 9.79 8.05
N ALA A 138 -17.69 10.89 7.99
CA ALA A 138 -18.56 11.17 6.85
C ALA A 138 -17.78 11.08 5.52
N GLY A 139 -18.29 10.28 4.58
CA GLY A 139 -17.65 10.04 3.27
C GLY A 139 -16.59 8.94 3.23
N TRP A 140 -16.25 8.31 4.36
CA TRP A 140 -15.24 7.24 4.39
C TRP A 140 -15.66 5.95 3.68
N SER A 141 -16.93 5.80 3.29
CA SER A 141 -17.39 4.72 2.41
C SER A 141 -16.62 4.66 1.08
N MET A 142 -16.04 5.78 0.63
CA MET A 142 -15.21 5.85 -0.58
C MET A 142 -13.94 4.99 -0.49
N PHE A 143 -13.47 4.63 0.72
CA PHE A 143 -12.38 3.67 0.89
C PHE A 143 -12.75 2.25 0.40
N GLY A 144 -14.02 1.96 0.13
CA GLY A 144 -14.41 0.75 -0.60
C GLY A 144 -13.70 0.61 -1.95
N ILE A 145 -13.45 1.71 -2.66
CA ILE A 145 -12.77 1.71 -3.97
C ILE A 145 -11.35 1.16 -3.87
N PRO A 146 -10.44 1.72 -3.04
CA PRO A 146 -9.10 1.17 -2.88
C PRO A 146 -9.09 -0.22 -2.28
N ILE A 147 -10.07 -0.61 -1.45
CA ILE A 147 -10.17 -2.00 -0.94
C ILE A 147 -10.40 -2.99 -2.10
N PHE A 148 -11.39 -2.76 -2.96
CA PHE A 148 -11.64 -3.63 -4.11
C PHE A 148 -10.46 -3.62 -5.09
N ALA A 149 -9.89 -2.44 -5.36
CA ALA A 149 -8.73 -2.31 -6.23
C ALA A 149 -7.50 -3.06 -5.67
N ALA A 150 -7.28 -3.05 -4.35
CA ALA A 150 -6.19 -3.79 -3.70
C ALA A 150 -6.35 -5.30 -3.85
N ILE A 151 -7.58 -5.83 -3.73
CA ILE A 151 -7.88 -7.24 -3.98
C ILE A 151 -7.51 -7.59 -5.43
N LEU A 152 -7.99 -6.81 -6.39
CA LEU A 152 -7.73 -7.06 -7.81
C LEU A 152 -6.23 -6.97 -8.16
N ALA A 153 -5.52 -5.99 -7.61
CA ALA A 153 -4.08 -5.84 -7.84
C ALA A 153 -3.27 -7.02 -7.27
N ASN A 154 -3.61 -7.50 -6.06
CA ASN A 154 -2.94 -8.66 -5.47
C ASN A 154 -3.30 -9.97 -6.21
N LEU A 155 -4.53 -10.11 -6.72
CA LEU A 155 -4.90 -11.23 -7.58
C LEU A 155 -4.15 -11.20 -8.92
N ALA A 156 -4.03 -10.03 -9.55
CA ALA A 156 -3.25 -9.86 -10.77
C ALA A 156 -1.77 -10.21 -10.54
N LEU A 157 -1.20 -9.78 -9.40
CA LEU A 157 0.17 -10.13 -8.99
C LEU A 157 0.32 -11.64 -8.78
N THR A 158 -0.69 -12.28 -8.19
CA THR A 158 -0.75 -13.74 -8.00
C THR A 158 -0.72 -14.48 -9.33
N VAL A 159 -1.56 -14.08 -10.28
CA VAL A 159 -1.61 -14.68 -11.61
C VAL A 159 -0.28 -14.46 -12.34
N ALA A 160 0.31 -13.26 -12.26
CA ALA A 160 1.60 -12.95 -12.88
C ALA A 160 2.71 -13.88 -12.35
N TYR A 161 2.81 -14.08 -11.04
CA TYR A 161 3.79 -14.98 -10.44
C TYR A 161 3.49 -16.46 -10.70
N TRP A 162 2.21 -16.85 -10.74
CA TRP A 162 1.81 -18.23 -11.01
C TRP A 162 2.23 -18.67 -12.42
N ARG A 163 2.10 -17.79 -13.42
CA ARG A 163 2.50 -18.08 -14.81
C ARG A 163 4.00 -18.34 -14.99
N VAL A 164 4.83 -17.93 -14.03
CA VAL A 164 6.29 -18.18 -14.03
C VAL A 164 6.71 -19.13 -12.90
N SER A 165 5.74 -19.81 -12.27
CA SER A 165 5.94 -20.75 -11.15
C SER A 165 6.73 -20.17 -9.97
N ASP A 166 6.57 -18.87 -9.71
CA ASP A 166 7.20 -18.20 -8.56
C ASP A 166 6.33 -18.39 -7.30
N ARG A 167 6.97 -18.78 -6.20
CA ARG A 167 6.33 -18.97 -4.89
C ARG A 167 5.70 -17.70 -4.33
N ARG A 168 6.10 -16.52 -4.81
CA ARG A 168 5.47 -15.23 -4.46
C ARG A 168 3.99 -15.17 -4.81
N ALA A 169 3.52 -16.02 -5.73
CA ALA A 169 2.09 -16.17 -6.03
C ALA A 169 1.27 -16.53 -4.78
N LEU A 170 1.80 -17.38 -3.89
CA LEU A 170 1.12 -17.77 -2.65
C LEU A 170 0.99 -16.58 -1.70
N LEU A 171 2.02 -15.73 -1.61
CA LEU A 171 2.03 -14.57 -0.72
C LEU A 171 1.04 -13.50 -1.17
N SER A 172 1.06 -13.13 -2.45
CA SER A 172 0.10 -12.18 -3.01
C SER A 172 -1.33 -12.74 -3.00
N GLY A 173 -1.49 -14.06 -3.18
CA GLY A 173 -2.79 -14.71 -3.14
C GLY A 173 -3.38 -14.69 -1.73
N LEU A 174 -2.57 -15.00 -0.72
CA LEU A 174 -2.97 -14.91 0.68
C LEU A 174 -3.28 -13.46 1.09
N ALA A 175 -2.51 -12.48 0.62
CA ALA A 175 -2.81 -11.07 0.84
C ALA A 175 -4.21 -10.70 0.29
N ALA A 176 -4.54 -11.10 -0.95
CA ALA A 176 -5.86 -10.86 -1.52
C ALA A 176 -6.99 -11.52 -0.70
N ILE A 177 -6.78 -12.75 -0.21
CA ILE A 177 -7.75 -13.47 0.65
C ILE A 177 -7.95 -12.73 1.97
N LEU A 178 -6.89 -12.25 2.62
CA LEU A 178 -7.00 -11.50 3.87
C LEU A 178 -7.74 -10.18 3.68
N ILE A 179 -7.44 -9.44 2.60
CA ILE A 179 -8.17 -8.20 2.29
C ILE A 179 -9.65 -8.51 2.02
N ALA A 180 -9.97 -9.56 1.26
CA ALA A 180 -11.35 -10.00 1.07
C ALA A 180 -12.02 -10.45 2.38
N GLY A 181 -11.28 -11.11 3.28
CA GLY A 181 -11.73 -11.47 4.61
C GLY A 181 -12.13 -10.24 5.44
N SER A 182 -11.42 -9.13 5.29
CA SER A 182 -11.75 -7.88 5.97
C SER A 182 -13.13 -7.31 5.57
N LEU A 183 -13.58 -7.56 4.32
CA LEU A 183 -14.93 -7.22 3.88
C LEU A 183 -15.98 -8.08 4.58
N ALA A 184 -15.73 -9.37 4.81
CA ALA A 184 -16.65 -10.22 5.56
C ALA A 184 -16.83 -9.71 7.00
N ILE A 185 -15.73 -9.36 7.67
CA ILE A 185 -15.75 -8.74 9.01
C ILE A 185 -16.53 -7.43 9.00
N PHE A 186 -16.29 -6.58 7.99
CA PHE A 186 -17.03 -5.34 7.82
C PHE A 186 -18.53 -5.59 7.70
N PHE A 187 -18.98 -6.47 6.80
CA PHE A 187 -20.41 -6.71 6.59
C PHE A 187 -21.09 -7.39 7.78
N LEU A 188 -20.37 -8.20 8.56
CA LEU A 188 -20.93 -8.92 9.70
C LEU A 188 -20.98 -8.09 10.99
N TRP A 189 -19.98 -7.24 11.24
CA TRP A 189 -19.86 -6.55 12.54
C TRP A 189 -19.90 -5.01 12.46
N VAL A 190 -19.43 -4.42 11.36
CA VAL A 190 -19.37 -2.95 11.20
C VAL A 190 -20.64 -2.42 10.51
N PHE A 191 -20.98 -2.98 9.36
CA PHE A 191 -22.10 -2.54 8.53
C PHE A 191 -23.46 -2.54 9.25
N PRO A 192 -23.79 -3.50 10.14
CA PRO A 192 -25.04 -3.44 10.89
C PRO A 192 -25.15 -2.20 11.78
N GLY A 193 -24.03 -1.73 12.35
CA GLY A 193 -23.95 -0.49 13.12
C GLY A 193 -24.26 0.72 12.25
N ASN A 194 -23.61 0.81 11.07
CA ASN A 194 -23.88 1.86 10.09
C ASN A 194 -25.36 1.90 9.68
N LYS A 195 -25.97 0.75 9.43
CA LYS A 195 -27.38 0.68 9.02
C LYS A 195 -28.34 1.15 10.13
N GLN A 196 -28.17 0.67 11.35
CA GLN A 196 -29.08 0.98 12.46
C GLN A 196 -28.96 2.43 12.95
N THR A 197 -27.76 3.01 12.86
CA THR A 197 -27.50 4.39 13.29
C THR A 197 -27.62 5.40 12.15
N ALA A 198 -28.02 4.98 10.94
CA ALA A 198 -27.97 5.80 9.74
C ALA A 198 -26.61 6.50 9.54
N ASN A 199 -25.54 5.71 9.62
CA ASN A 199 -24.14 6.13 9.65
C ASN A 199 -23.84 7.09 10.81
N TRP A 200 -24.17 6.65 12.03
CA TRP A 200 -23.90 7.38 13.27
C TRP A 200 -24.54 8.77 13.37
N THR A 201 -25.73 8.94 12.77
CA THR A 201 -26.55 10.16 12.86
C THR A 201 -27.79 9.98 13.75
N SER A 202 -28.19 8.73 14.00
CA SER A 202 -29.29 8.34 14.88
C SER A 202 -28.77 7.56 16.08
N GLN A 203 -29.30 7.84 17.27
CA GLN A 203 -28.85 7.29 18.56
C GLN A 203 -29.86 6.26 19.12
N PRO A 204 -29.84 4.99 18.68
CA PRO A 204 -30.73 3.98 19.21
C PRO A 204 -30.32 3.54 20.63
N ASP A 205 -31.26 2.93 21.37
CA ASP A 205 -31.02 2.49 22.75
C ASP A 205 -29.87 1.47 22.87
N ASN A 206 -29.66 0.64 21.85
CA ASN A 206 -28.61 -0.39 21.81
C ASN A 206 -27.25 0.11 21.30
N TRP A 207 -27.02 1.44 21.24
CA TRP A 207 -25.83 2.04 20.63
C TRP A 207 -24.50 1.49 21.17
N GLU A 208 -24.42 1.12 22.45
CA GLU A 208 -23.19 0.60 23.06
C GLU A 208 -22.75 -0.73 22.44
N LEU A 209 -23.70 -1.61 22.16
CA LEU A 209 -23.45 -2.87 21.46
C LEU A 209 -22.98 -2.60 20.03
N LEU A 210 -23.62 -1.65 19.35
CA LEU A 210 -23.24 -1.24 18.00
C LEU A 210 -21.83 -0.66 17.99
N ARG A 211 -21.48 0.21 18.95
CA ARG A 211 -20.15 0.78 19.12
C ARG A 211 -19.12 -0.33 19.30
N ARG A 212 -19.38 -1.25 20.22
CA ARG A 212 -18.47 -2.36 20.51
C ARG A 212 -18.18 -3.16 19.24
N ASN A 213 -19.22 -3.60 18.53
CA ASN A 213 -19.04 -4.41 17.32
C ASN A 213 -18.31 -3.63 16.21
N TRP A 214 -18.63 -2.35 16.07
CA TRP A 214 -18.07 -1.49 15.03
C TRP A 214 -16.58 -1.21 15.27
N GLU A 215 -16.23 -0.77 16.47
CA GLU A 215 -14.86 -0.41 16.84
C GLU A 215 -13.95 -1.65 16.87
N TYR A 216 -14.39 -2.77 17.49
CA TYR A 216 -13.61 -4.01 17.48
C TYR A 216 -13.56 -4.67 16.10
N GLY A 217 -14.60 -4.52 15.27
CA GLY A 217 -14.60 -4.99 13.88
C GLY A 217 -13.52 -4.27 13.06
N HIS A 218 -13.44 -2.95 13.17
CA HIS A 218 -12.37 -2.19 12.52
C HIS A 218 -10.97 -2.49 13.09
N ALA A 219 -10.84 -2.61 14.40
CA ALA A 219 -9.57 -3.00 15.03
C ALA A 219 -9.08 -4.37 14.53
N THR A 220 -9.99 -5.35 14.40
CA THR A 220 -9.68 -6.67 13.84
C THR A 220 -9.24 -6.57 12.38
N ASN A 221 -9.97 -5.77 11.59
CA ASN A 221 -9.61 -5.50 10.20
C ASN A 221 -8.23 -4.85 10.07
N ALA A 222 -7.85 -3.96 10.98
CA ALA A 222 -6.54 -3.32 10.96
C ALA A 222 -5.41 -4.36 11.00
N LEU A 223 -5.52 -5.34 11.90
CA LEU A 223 -4.51 -6.40 12.04
C LEU A 223 -4.45 -7.31 10.81
N ILE A 224 -5.61 -7.68 10.26
CA ILE A 224 -5.71 -8.55 9.09
C ILE A 224 -5.17 -7.86 7.84
N VAL A 225 -5.57 -6.61 7.59
CA VAL A 225 -5.13 -5.84 6.42
C VAL A 225 -3.66 -5.44 6.57
N PHE A 226 -3.17 -5.21 7.80
CA PHE A 226 -1.74 -5.02 8.04
C PHE A 226 -0.93 -6.28 7.70
N ALA A 227 -1.39 -7.46 8.11
CA ALA A 227 -0.77 -8.72 7.71
C ALA A 227 -0.79 -8.90 6.18
N ALA A 228 -1.89 -8.56 5.52
CA ALA A 228 -1.98 -8.56 4.06
C ALA A 228 -0.96 -7.60 3.43
N PHE A 229 -0.83 -6.38 3.96
CA PHE A 229 0.15 -5.41 3.51
C PHE A 229 1.58 -5.92 3.63
N VAL A 230 1.95 -6.55 4.75
CA VAL A 230 3.26 -7.19 4.94
C VAL A 230 3.50 -8.27 3.90
N LEU A 231 2.50 -9.12 3.62
CA LEU A 231 2.61 -10.15 2.59
C LEU A 231 2.78 -9.56 1.18
N THR A 232 2.04 -8.49 0.85
CA THR A 232 2.21 -7.74 -0.41
C THR A 232 3.62 -7.14 -0.50
N CYS A 233 4.16 -6.58 0.59
CA CYS A 233 5.54 -6.09 0.66
C CYS A 233 6.54 -7.20 0.37
N VAL A 234 6.44 -8.35 1.01
CA VAL A 234 7.35 -9.48 0.78
C VAL A 234 7.21 -10.03 -0.64
N ALA A 235 5.99 -10.08 -1.18
CA ALA A 235 5.75 -10.51 -2.57
C ALA A 235 6.33 -9.52 -3.59
N SER A 236 6.43 -8.23 -3.25
CA SER A 236 6.91 -7.17 -4.15
C SER A 236 8.42 -6.92 -4.02
N VAL A 237 8.98 -7.10 -2.82
CA VAL A 237 10.39 -6.88 -2.51
C VAL A 237 11.17 -8.18 -2.74
N GLY A 238 11.78 -8.29 -3.92
CA GLY A 238 12.74 -9.35 -4.19
C GLY A 238 13.38 -9.19 -5.56
N SER A 239 14.70 -9.24 -5.59
CA SER A 239 15.49 -9.08 -6.82
C SER A 239 15.45 -10.34 -7.67
N ASP A 240 15.22 -10.19 -8.98
CA ASP A 240 15.26 -11.28 -9.98
C ASP A 240 16.68 -11.86 -10.23
N ARG A 241 17.64 -11.59 -9.34
CA ARG A 241 19.07 -11.94 -9.48
C ARG A 241 19.39 -13.43 -9.46
N ARG A 242 18.41 -14.33 -9.24
CA ARG A 242 18.69 -15.77 -9.10
C ARG A 242 18.89 -16.51 -10.44
N LYS A 243 18.73 -15.85 -11.59
CA LYS A 243 18.91 -16.48 -12.92
C LYS A 243 20.27 -16.22 -13.57
N GLU A 244 20.94 -15.11 -13.29
CA GLU A 244 22.26 -14.81 -13.89
C GLU A 244 23.36 -15.75 -13.36
N GLY A 245 23.35 -16.08 -12.06
CA GLY A 245 24.37 -16.96 -11.47
C GLY A 245 24.30 -18.42 -11.92
N ARG A 246 23.16 -18.88 -12.45
CA ARG A 246 22.98 -20.29 -12.89
C ARG A 246 23.36 -20.51 -14.36
N GLN A 247 23.22 -19.50 -15.22
CA GLN A 247 23.71 -19.58 -16.60
C GLN A 247 25.24 -19.51 -16.69
N VAL A 248 25.90 -18.77 -15.79
CA VAL A 248 27.38 -18.71 -15.74
C VAL A 248 28.00 -20.04 -15.25
N ALA A 249 27.27 -20.81 -14.43
CA ALA A 249 27.76 -22.06 -13.87
C ALA A 249 27.58 -23.27 -14.82
N ASP A 250 26.66 -23.20 -15.79
CA ASP A 250 26.36 -24.28 -16.75
C ASP A 250 27.03 -24.07 -18.12
N GLY A 251 27.81 -22.98 -18.26
CA GLY A 251 28.56 -22.61 -19.46
C GLY A 251 30.06 -22.91 -19.39
N ARG A 252 30.49 -23.85 -18.54
CA ARG A 252 31.89 -24.31 -18.46
C ARG A 252 31.99 -25.83 -18.52
#